data_AF-A0A4Y6GLG7-F1
#
_entry.id   AF-A0A4Y6GLG7-F1
#
_cell.length_a   1.000
_cell.length_b   1.000
_cell.length_c   1.000
_cell.angle_alpha   90.00
_cell.angle_beta   90.00
_cell.angle_gamma   90.00
#
_symmetry.space_group_name_H-M   'P 1'
#
loop_
_entity.id
_entity.type
_entity.pdbx_description
1 polymer ?
#
loop_
_entity_poly.entity_id
_entity_poly.type
_entity_poly.pdbx_seq_one_letter_code
_entity_poly.pdbx_strand_id
1 'polypeptide(L)'
;FEAAVGAAIPVIKTLREGLAGTGINRVYGILNGTCNYILTRMEQEGLSFAECLKDAQRLGYAEADPSFDVDGHDTAQKLAILASLAFGTKVAQSAVYVEGISSIAPEDLRAADDLGYRLKLLGVAVRTAKGIEQ
;
A
#
# COMPACT_ATOMS: atom_id res chain seq x y z
N PHE A 1 0.72 -7.50 17.77
CA PHE A 1 0.36 -7.76 16.37
C PHE A 1 1.43 -7.19 15.42
N GLU A 2 2.72 -7.29 15.76
CA GLU A 2 3.80 -6.67 14.96
C GLU A 2 3.79 -7.17 13.50
N ALA A 3 3.70 -8.49 13.31
CA ALA A 3 3.69 -9.10 11.98
C ALA A 3 2.48 -8.73 11.11
N ALA A 4 1.43 -8.08 11.65
CA ALA A 4 0.26 -7.68 10.88
C ALA A 4 0.57 -6.59 9.86
N VAL A 5 1.60 -5.76 10.10
CA VAL A 5 2.01 -4.69 9.19
C VAL A 5 3.52 -4.71 9.01
N GLY A 6 3.98 -4.78 7.76
CA GLY A 6 5.41 -4.73 7.45
C GLY A 6 6.18 -6.02 7.71
N ALA A 7 5.53 -7.10 8.15
CA ALA A 7 6.10 -8.42 8.41
C ALA A 7 7.35 -8.38 9.31
N ALA A 8 8.55 -8.34 8.72
CA ALA A 8 9.83 -8.26 9.44
C ALA A 8 10.24 -6.83 9.81
N ILE A 9 9.58 -5.81 9.25
CA ILE A 9 9.83 -4.40 9.55
C ILE A 9 9.16 -4.07 10.89
N PRO A 10 9.90 -3.59 11.92
CA PRO A 10 9.37 -3.36 13.27
C PRO A 10 8.55 -2.06 13.39
N VAL A 11 7.63 -1.82 12.46
CA VAL A 11 6.92 -0.53 12.31
C VAL A 11 5.97 -0.25 13.48
N ILE A 12 5.29 -1.26 14.03
CA ILE A 12 4.39 -1.07 15.17
C ILE A 12 5.19 -0.75 16.42
N LYS A 13 6.31 -1.46 16.66
CA LYS A 13 7.22 -1.15 17.75
C LYS A 13 7.79 0.27 17.63
N THR A 14 8.24 0.67 16.45
CA THR A 14 8.74 2.03 16.20
C THR A 14 7.68 3.09 16.54
N LEU A 15 6.42 2.90 16.09
CA LEU A 15 5.33 3.84 16.38
C LEU A 15 4.96 3.88 17.87
N ARG A 16 4.93 2.72 18.54
CA ARG A 16 4.45 2.62 19.93
C ARG A 16 5.49 2.96 20.98
N GLU A 17 6.75 2.59 20.74
CA GLU A 17 7.82 2.72 21.72
C GLU A 17 8.84 3.78 21.28
N GLY A 18 9.33 3.69 20.04
CA GLY A 18 10.38 4.57 19.53
C GLY A 18 9.94 6.03 19.34
N LEU A 19 8.66 6.24 19.01
CA LEU A 19 8.09 7.56 18.72
C LEU A 19 6.99 7.98 19.69
N ALA A 20 6.88 7.35 20.86
CA ALA A 20 5.75 7.54 21.78
C ALA A 20 5.55 9.00 22.24
N GLY A 21 6.62 9.81 22.26
CA GLY A 21 6.58 11.23 22.60
C GLY A 21 6.54 12.19 21.39
N THR A 22 6.48 11.67 20.17
CA THR A 22 6.55 12.46 18.93
C THR A 22 5.18 12.57 18.27
N GLY A 23 4.76 13.79 17.96
CA GLY A 23 3.56 14.01 17.16
C GLY A 23 3.77 13.59 15.71
N ILE A 24 3.02 12.58 15.25
CA ILE A 24 3.06 12.13 13.86
C ILE A 24 1.96 12.84 13.07
N ASN A 25 2.36 13.51 11.98
CA ASN A 25 1.45 14.24 11.09
C ASN A 25 1.04 13.42 9.86
N ARG A 26 1.87 12.45 9.45
CA ARG A 26 1.63 11.65 8.25
C ARG A 26 2.29 10.28 8.37
N VAL A 27 1.60 9.26 7.88
CA VAL A 27 2.14 7.92 7.65
C VAL A 27 1.85 7.55 6.20
N TYR A 28 2.85 7.04 5.49
CA TYR A 28 2.65 6.51 4.15
C TYR A 28 3.66 5.42 3.83
N GLY A 29 3.29 4.52 2.91
CA GLY A 29 4.20 3.49 2.46
C GLY A 29 3.58 2.52 1.47
N ILE A 30 4.44 1.69 0.90
CA ILE A 30 4.06 0.52 0.13
C ILE A 30 3.81 -0.61 1.13
N LEU A 31 2.55 -1.00 1.30
CA LEU A 31 2.13 -1.94 2.35
C LEU A 31 1.79 -3.34 1.82
N ASN A 32 1.74 -3.50 0.49
CA ASN A 32 1.40 -4.75 -0.19
C ASN A 32 2.51 -5.17 -1.16
N GLY A 33 3.06 -6.37 -0.94
CA GLY A 33 4.16 -6.93 -1.72
C GLY A 33 3.72 -7.34 -3.14
N THR A 34 2.57 -8.01 -3.26
CA THR A 34 2.00 -8.48 -4.52
C THR A 34 1.81 -7.34 -5.52
N CYS A 35 1.15 -6.25 -5.11
CA CYS A 35 0.92 -5.07 -5.93
C CYS A 35 2.23 -4.37 -6.31
N ASN A 36 3.18 -4.26 -5.38
CA ASN A 36 4.46 -3.64 -5.68
C ASN A 36 5.27 -4.47 -6.68
N TYR A 37 5.23 -5.81 -6.57
CA TYR A 37 5.84 -6.70 -7.54
C TYR A 37 5.24 -6.52 -8.93
N ILE A 38 3.90 -6.55 -9.03
CA ILE A 38 3.19 -6.38 -10.30
C ILE A 38 3.53 -5.04 -10.96
N LEU A 39 3.36 -3.91 -10.25
CA LEU A 39 3.66 -2.58 -10.81
C LEU A 39 5.13 -2.43 -11.21
N THR A 40 6.06 -3.01 -10.45
CA THR A 40 7.49 -2.97 -10.80
C THR A 40 7.78 -3.76 -12.07
N ARG A 41 7.15 -4.93 -12.28
CA ARG A 41 7.33 -5.70 -13.51
C ARG A 41 6.66 -5.06 -14.72
N MET A 42 5.45 -4.52 -14.56
CA MET A 42 4.79 -3.77 -15.63
C MET A 42 5.67 -2.61 -16.09
N GLU A 43 6.29 -1.89 -15.16
CA GLU A 43 7.19 -0.77 -15.47
C GLU A 43 8.47 -1.22 -16.16
N GLN A 44 9.16 -2.24 -15.64
CA GLN A 44 10.46 -2.66 -16.14
C GLN A 44 10.39 -3.43 -17.46
N GLU A 45 9.30 -4.16 -17.69
CA GLU A 45 9.17 -5.09 -18.81
C GLU A 45 8.13 -4.63 -19.84
N GLY A 46 7.36 -3.57 -19.54
CA GLY A 46 6.31 -3.05 -20.42
C GLY A 46 5.12 -4.00 -20.59
N LEU A 47 4.93 -4.93 -19.66
CA LEU A 47 3.86 -5.93 -19.68
C LEU A 47 2.53 -5.36 -19.17
N SER A 48 1.43 -5.95 -19.62
CA SER A 48 0.10 -5.63 -19.09
C SER A 48 -0.09 -6.15 -17.66
N PHE A 49 -1.04 -5.57 -16.93
CA PHE A 49 -1.44 -6.04 -15.60
C PHE A 49 -1.79 -7.53 -15.60
N ALA A 50 -2.56 -7.98 -16.59
CA ALA A 50 -3.00 -9.38 -16.67
C ALA A 50 -1.83 -10.36 -16.87
N GLU A 51 -0.83 -10.01 -17.68
CA GLU A 51 0.37 -10.81 -17.87
C GLU A 51 1.19 -10.90 -16.58
N CYS A 52 1.44 -9.76 -15.94
CA CYS A 52 2.17 -9.71 -14.67
C CYS A 52 1.44 -10.46 -13.55
N LEU A 53 0.12 -10.36 -13.46
CA LEU A 53 -0.69 -11.07 -12.47
C LEU A 53 -0.59 -12.59 -12.68
N LYS A 54 -0.75 -13.06 -13.91
CA LYS A 54 -0.62 -14.49 -14.24
C LYS A 54 0.76 -15.04 -13.86
N ASP A 55 1.80 -14.27 -14.14
CA ASP A 55 3.16 -14.63 -13.75
C ASP A 55 3.37 -14.60 -12.23
N ALA A 56 2.84 -13.59 -11.54
CA ALA A 56 2.88 -13.50 -10.08
C ALA A 56 2.23 -14.73 -9.44
N GLN A 57 1.09 -15.18 -9.96
CA GLN A 57 0.41 -16.40 -9.50
C GLN A 57 1.26 -17.65 -9.75
N ARG A 58 1.84 -17.78 -10.94
CA ARG A 58 2.71 -18.91 -11.31
C ARG A 58 3.95 -19.01 -10.41
N LEU A 59 4.50 -17.87 -9.99
CA LEU A 59 5.68 -17.78 -9.14
C LEU A 59 5.35 -17.81 -7.64
N GLY A 60 4.07 -17.82 -7.26
CA GLY A 60 3.61 -17.85 -5.87
C GLY A 60 3.68 -16.49 -5.16
N TYR A 61 3.80 -15.38 -5.90
CA TYR A 61 3.68 -14.03 -5.34
C TYR A 61 2.22 -13.58 -5.15
N ALA A 62 1.29 -14.14 -5.92
CA ALA A 62 -0.15 -13.86 -5.83
C ALA A 62 -0.93 -15.17 -5.64
N GLU A 63 -2.02 -15.12 -4.88
CA GLU A 63 -2.93 -16.26 -4.73
C GLU A 63 -3.84 -16.43 -5.95
N ALA A 64 -4.55 -17.56 -6.02
CA ALA A 64 -5.49 -17.85 -7.12
C ALA A 64 -6.62 -16.80 -7.19
N ASP A 65 -7.12 -16.35 -6.03
CA ASP A 65 -7.95 -15.17 -5.90
C ASP A 65 -7.11 -14.02 -5.30
N PRO A 66 -6.64 -13.08 -6.12
CA PRO A 66 -5.75 -12.01 -5.68
C PRO A 66 -6.50 -10.74 -5.25
N SER A 67 -7.85 -10.77 -5.20
CA SER A 67 -8.70 -9.57 -5.00
C SER A 67 -8.30 -8.76 -3.78
N PHE A 68 -8.04 -9.43 -2.64
CA PHE A 68 -7.66 -8.76 -1.40
C PHE A 68 -6.38 -7.92 -1.53
N ASP A 69 -5.44 -8.34 -2.39
CA ASP A 69 -4.23 -7.58 -2.71
C ASP A 69 -4.51 -6.49 -3.75
N VAL A 70 -4.94 -6.89 -4.96
CA VAL A 70 -4.95 -6.03 -6.15
C VAL A 70 -6.05 -4.97 -6.11
N ASP A 71 -7.11 -5.19 -5.34
CA ASP A 71 -8.15 -4.21 -5.08
C ASP A 71 -7.79 -3.28 -3.90
N GLY A 72 -6.63 -3.48 -3.25
CA GLY A 72 -6.08 -2.58 -2.25
C GLY A 72 -6.57 -2.80 -0.81
N HIS A 73 -7.37 -3.82 -0.55
CA HIS A 73 -7.95 -4.07 0.78
C HIS A 73 -6.92 -4.44 1.85
N ASP A 74 -5.89 -5.22 1.50
CA ASP A 74 -4.77 -5.52 2.39
C ASP A 74 -4.03 -4.24 2.81
N THR A 75 -3.74 -3.35 1.86
CA THR A 75 -3.15 -2.04 2.12
C THR A 75 -4.03 -1.21 3.05
N ALA A 76 -5.34 -1.19 2.83
CA ALA A 76 -6.30 -0.46 3.67
C ALA A 76 -6.33 -0.99 5.12
N GLN A 77 -6.31 -2.31 5.33
CA GLN A 77 -6.24 -2.89 6.68
C GLN A 77 -4.95 -2.49 7.41
N LYS A 78 -3.82 -2.61 6.73
CA LYS A 78 -2.51 -2.24 7.27
C LYS A 78 -2.45 -0.75 7.59
N LEU A 79 -2.97 0.10 6.70
CA LEU A 79 -3.03 1.54 6.90
C LEU A 79 -3.90 1.91 8.10
N ALA A 80 -5.07 1.30 8.27
CA ALA A 80 -5.95 1.56 9.42
C ALA A 80 -5.25 1.25 10.76
N ILE A 81 -4.45 0.17 10.82
CA ILE A 81 -3.63 -0.14 12.01
C ILE A 81 -2.58 0.94 12.24
N LEU A 82 -1.81 1.30 11.21
CA LEU A 82 -0.75 2.30 11.32
C LEU A 82 -1.30 3.68 11.70
N ALA A 83 -2.37 4.13 11.05
CA ALA A 83 -3.04 5.39 11.33
C ALA A 83 -3.58 5.40 12.76
N SER A 84 -4.14 4.28 13.23
CA SER A 84 -4.66 4.20 14.60
C SER A 84 -3.55 4.38 15.65
N LEU A 85 -2.39 3.75 15.42
CA LEU A 85 -1.24 3.87 16.29
C LEU A 85 -0.60 5.26 16.21
N ALA A 86 -0.38 5.76 15.01
CA ALA A 86 0.28 7.03 14.78
C ALA A 86 -0.54 8.23 15.29
N PHE A 87 -1.87 8.13 15.24
CA PHE A 87 -2.76 9.23 15.59
C PHE A 87 -3.49 9.07 16.92
N GLY A 88 -3.30 7.95 17.62
CA GLY A 88 -3.89 7.71 18.95
C GLY A 88 -5.42 7.65 18.92
N THR A 89 -6.02 7.23 17.81
CA THR A 89 -7.47 7.08 17.65
C THR A 89 -7.81 5.79 16.91
N LYS A 90 -9.03 5.27 17.03
CA LYS A 90 -9.43 4.08 16.26
C LYS A 90 -9.86 4.49 14.86
N VAL A 91 -9.18 3.93 13.87
CA VAL A 91 -9.53 4.06 12.45
C VAL A 91 -10.19 2.76 11.99
N ALA A 92 -11.38 2.87 11.42
CA ALA A 92 -12.06 1.75 10.77
C ALA A 92 -11.55 1.59 9.33
N GLN A 93 -11.35 0.34 8.88
CA GLN A 93 -10.98 0.07 7.49
C GLN A 93 -12.02 0.62 6.50
N SER A 94 -13.31 0.57 6.85
CA SER A 94 -14.40 1.10 6.01
C SER A 94 -14.38 2.63 5.84
N ALA A 95 -13.55 3.34 6.62
CA ALA A 95 -13.34 4.77 6.49
C ALA A 95 -12.09 5.12 5.66
N VAL A 96 -11.39 4.12 5.11
CA VAL A 96 -10.24 4.29 4.23
C VAL A 96 -10.74 4.28 2.79
N TYR A 97 -10.41 5.29 2.00
CA TYR A 97 -10.66 5.24 0.56
C TYR A 97 -9.75 4.20 -0.09
N VAL A 98 -10.31 3.36 -0.96
CA VAL A 98 -9.57 2.26 -1.58
C VAL A 98 -9.71 2.30 -3.08
N GLU A 99 -8.57 2.31 -3.75
CA GLU A 99 -8.43 2.14 -5.19
C GLU A 99 -7.32 1.12 -5.45
N GLY A 100 -7.61 0.12 -6.27
CA GLY A 100 -6.69 -0.95 -6.63
C GLY A 100 -5.75 -0.59 -7.78
N ILE A 101 -5.08 -1.60 -8.34
CA ILE A 101 -4.11 -1.44 -9.43
C ILE A 101 -4.54 -2.07 -10.77
N SER A 102 -5.72 -2.70 -10.80
CA SER A 102 -6.18 -3.49 -11.95
C SER A 102 -6.48 -2.68 -13.22
N SER A 103 -6.74 -1.38 -13.07
CA SER A 103 -6.99 -0.44 -14.17
C SER A 103 -5.72 0.17 -14.77
N ILE A 104 -4.55 -0.01 -14.13
CA ILE A 104 -3.29 0.60 -14.58
C ILE A 104 -2.86 -0.01 -15.91
N ALA A 105 -2.64 0.85 -16.90
CA ALA A 105 -2.15 0.47 -18.21
C ALA A 105 -0.64 0.70 -18.34
N PRO A 106 0.08 -0.03 -19.21
CA PRO A 106 1.48 0.25 -19.52
C PRO A 106 1.72 1.69 -19.99
N GLU A 107 0.73 2.29 -20.67
CA GLU A 107 0.76 3.69 -21.10
C GLU A 107 0.83 4.65 -19.92
N ASP A 108 0.12 4.37 -18.81
CA ASP A 108 0.14 5.20 -17.61
C ASP A 108 1.53 5.19 -16.95
N LEU A 109 2.18 4.02 -16.94
CA LEU A 109 3.54 3.85 -16.41
C LEU A 109 4.57 4.59 -17.26
N ARG A 110 4.46 4.51 -18.59
CA ARG A 110 5.33 5.26 -19.49
C ARG A 110 5.15 6.77 -19.34
N ALA A 111 3.90 7.23 -19.27
CA ALA A 111 3.60 8.65 -19.03
C ALA A 111 4.15 9.13 -17.68
N ALA A 112 4.07 8.30 -16.63
CA ALA A 112 4.68 8.62 -15.35
C ALA A 112 6.21 8.70 -15.45
N ASP A 113 6.87 7.77 -16.14
CA ASP A 113 8.34 7.76 -16.33
C ASP A 113 8.82 8.98 -17.13
N ASP A 114 8.12 9.35 -18.20
CA ASP A 114 8.41 10.56 -19.01
C ASP A 114 8.37 11.85 -18.17
N LEU A 115 7.54 11.87 -17.13
CA LEU A 115 7.41 12.96 -16.17
C LEU A 115 8.36 12.84 -14.96
N GLY A 116 9.19 11.79 -14.89
CA GLY A 116 10.12 11.54 -13.79
C GLY A 116 9.46 10.95 -12.53
N TYR A 117 8.27 10.36 -12.66
CA TYR A 117 7.52 9.74 -11.57
C TYR A 117 7.51 8.21 -11.66
N ARG A 118 7.03 7.58 -10.59
CA ARG A 118 6.86 6.13 -10.47
C ARG A 118 5.47 5.85 -9.91
N LEU A 119 4.80 4.84 -10.45
CA LEU A 119 3.46 4.47 -10.00
C LEU A 119 3.55 3.36 -8.94
N LYS A 120 2.95 3.61 -7.78
CA LYS A 120 2.96 2.70 -6.62
C LYS A 120 1.61 2.73 -5.92
N LEU A 121 1.14 1.56 -5.46
CA LEU A 121 0.03 1.48 -4.52
C LEU A 121 0.50 1.94 -3.14
N LEU A 122 0.08 3.14 -2.73
CA LEU A 122 0.45 3.74 -1.47
C LEU A 122 -0.72 3.71 -0.49
N GLY A 123 -0.48 3.22 0.72
CA GLY A 123 -1.33 3.58 1.86
C GLY A 123 -0.86 4.94 2.38
N VAL A 124 -1.76 5.91 2.54
CA VAL A 124 -1.43 7.26 3.01
C VAL A 124 -2.45 7.69 4.06
N ALA A 125 -2.00 8.08 5.24
CA ALA A 125 -2.84 8.69 6.25
C ALA A 125 -2.23 10.00 6.73
N VAL A 126 -3.01 11.08 6.74
CA VAL A 126 -2.58 12.44 7.10
C VAL A 126 -3.48 12.99 8.19
N ARG A 127 -2.87 13.50 9.27
CA ARG A 127 -3.60 14.30 10.25
C ARG A 127 -3.80 15.71 9.70
N THR A 128 -5.05 16.13 9.60
CA THR A 128 -5.46 17.48 9.18
C THR A 128 -6.18 18.20 10.32
N ALA A 129 -6.46 19.49 10.14
CA ALA A 129 -7.26 20.26 11.09
C ALA A 129 -8.72 19.77 11.19
N LYS A 130 -9.23 19.04 10.19
CA LYS A 130 -10.62 18.56 10.12
C LYS A 130 -10.78 17.09 10.51
N GLY A 131 -9.69 16.35 10.70
CA GLY A 131 -9.72 14.92 10.97
C GLY A 131 -8.54 14.19 10.34
N ILE A 132 -8.71 12.91 10.03
CA ILE A 132 -7.71 12.08 9.35
C ILE A 132 -8.17 11.89 7.91
N GLU A 133 -7.29 12.18 6.96
CA GLU A 133 -7.45 11.88 5.53
C GLU A 133 -6.71 10.57 5.23
N GLN A 134 -7.39 9.62 4.59
CA GLN A 134 -6.94 8.23 4.46
C GLN A 134 -7.71 7.43 3.40
#